data_AF-A0A136KG30-F1
#
_entry.id   AF-A0A136KG30-F1
#
_cell.length_a   1.000
_cell.length_b   1.000
_cell.length_c   1.000
_cell.angle_alpha   90.00
_cell.angle_beta   90.00
_cell.angle_gamma   90.00
#
_symmetry.space_group_name_H-M   'P 1'
#
loop_
_entity.id
_entity.type
_entity.pdbx_description
1 polymer ?
#
loop_
_entity_poly.entity_id
_entity_poly.type
_entity_poly.pdbx_seq_one_letter_code
_entity_poly.pdbx_strand_id
1 'polypeptide(L)'
;MELLNGCFPATKEKISPREFIDEMKNKGELILGIGHKIRTSLNPDKRVLLLRKFAKQNLKATRYLNYALAVEQETLKKKNNLILNVDGATAAIFLDILKSSRFTQTEIEEIVDAGMLNGLFALSRSIGIIGHALDQKRLKQGLYRHAWDDILYM
;
A
#
# COMPACT_ATOMS: atom_id res chain seq x y z
N MET A 1 -10.47 3.56 -1.62
CA MET A 1 -11.33 2.37 -1.76
C MET A 1 -10.50 1.13 -2.12
N GLU A 2 -9.62 1.17 -3.13
CA GLU A 2 -9.01 -0.07 -3.65
C GLU A 2 -7.94 -0.73 -2.76
N LEU A 3 -7.10 0.02 -2.04
CA LEU A 3 -5.96 -0.56 -1.27
C LEU A 3 -6.35 -1.59 -0.20
N LEU A 4 -7.61 -1.62 0.23
CA LEU A 4 -8.12 -2.52 1.27
C LEU A 4 -9.07 -3.60 0.74
N ASN A 5 -9.50 -3.54 -0.51
CA ASN A 5 -10.54 -4.43 -1.06
C ASN A 5 -10.13 -5.91 -1.16
N GLY A 6 -8.86 -6.27 -0.89
CA GLY A 6 -8.40 -7.66 -0.87
C GLY A 6 -8.17 -8.19 0.54
N CYS A 7 -7.05 -7.78 1.16
CA CYS A 7 -6.61 -8.36 2.42
C CYS A 7 -7.54 -8.07 3.62
N PHE A 8 -8.25 -6.94 3.63
CA PHE A 8 -9.12 -6.59 4.76
C PHE A 8 -10.37 -7.48 4.83
N PRO A 9 -11.18 -7.64 3.76
CA PRO A 9 -12.26 -8.64 3.73
C PRO A 9 -11.77 -10.07 4.03
N ALA A 10 -10.67 -10.50 3.41
CA ALA A 10 -10.14 -11.86 3.59
C ALA A 10 -9.77 -12.17 5.06
N THR A 11 -9.21 -11.19 5.78
CA THR A 11 -8.93 -11.35 7.22
C THR A 11 -10.18 -11.42 8.08
N LYS A 12 -11.29 -10.79 7.69
CA LYS A 12 -12.59 -10.83 8.38
C LYS A 12 -13.23 -12.21 8.22
N GLU A 13 -13.22 -12.72 6.99
CA GLU A 13 -13.78 -14.03 6.61
C GLU A 13 -12.90 -15.21 7.04
N LYS A 14 -11.74 -14.95 7.65
CA LYS A 14 -10.75 -15.95 8.09
C LYS A 14 -10.27 -16.84 6.94
N ILE A 15 -10.29 -16.34 5.71
CA ILE A 15 -9.77 -17.01 4.53
C ILE A 15 -8.25 -17.11 4.68
N SER A 16 -7.68 -18.30 4.44
CA SER A 16 -6.23 -18.47 4.51
C SER A 16 -5.51 -17.65 3.41
N PRO A 17 -4.26 -17.22 3.62
CA PRO A 17 -3.51 -16.49 2.60
C PRO A 17 -3.44 -17.19 1.24
N ARG A 18 -3.39 -18.53 1.25
CA ARG A 18 -3.35 -19.35 0.04
C ARG A 18 -4.69 -19.34 -0.70
N GLU A 19 -5.79 -19.55 0.02
CA GLU A 19 -7.14 -19.47 -0.57
C GLU A 19 -7.41 -18.09 -1.17
N PHE A 20 -7.02 -17.02 -0.46
CA PHE A 20 -7.14 -15.65 -0.98
C PHE A 20 -6.35 -15.44 -2.28
N ILE A 21 -5.11 -15.94 -2.35
CA ILE A 21 -4.30 -15.87 -3.58
C ILE A 21 -4.94 -16.63 -4.74
N ASP A 22 -5.52 -17.81 -4.46
CA ASP A 22 -6.17 -18.63 -5.47
C ASP A 22 -7.50 -17.99 -5.93
N GLU A 23 -8.25 -17.37 -5.03
CA GLU A 23 -9.44 -16.58 -5.37
C GLU A 23 -9.10 -15.42 -6.31
N MET A 24 -8.09 -14.60 -5.97
CA MET A 24 -7.65 -13.48 -6.81
C MET A 24 -7.17 -13.95 -8.18
N LYS A 25 -6.44 -15.08 -8.21
CA LYS A 25 -6.00 -15.71 -9.47
C LYS A 25 -7.20 -16.16 -10.31
N ASN A 26 -8.22 -16.77 -9.71
CA ASN A 26 -9.42 -17.23 -10.40
C ASN A 26 -10.25 -16.06 -10.96
N LYS A 27 -10.24 -14.91 -10.27
CA LYS A 27 -10.84 -13.66 -10.76
C LYS A 27 -10.00 -12.96 -11.85
N GLY A 28 -8.74 -13.38 -12.04
CA GLY A 28 -7.81 -12.70 -12.94
C GLY A 28 -7.32 -11.35 -12.41
N GLU A 29 -7.47 -11.11 -11.11
CA GLU A 29 -7.13 -9.83 -10.47
C GLU A 29 -5.77 -9.91 -9.76
N LEU A 30 -5.02 -8.82 -9.83
CA LEU A 30 -3.76 -8.69 -9.08
C LEU A 30 -4.05 -8.34 -7.62
N ILE A 31 -3.22 -8.87 -6.71
CA ILE A 31 -3.31 -8.54 -5.29
C ILE A 31 -2.75 -7.13 -5.06
N LEU A 32 -3.63 -6.21 -4.68
CA LEU A 32 -3.25 -4.84 -4.37
C LEU A 32 -2.29 -4.79 -3.18
N GLY A 33 -1.27 -3.94 -3.28
CA GLY A 33 -0.21 -3.85 -2.27
C GLY A 33 0.90 -4.89 -2.40
N ILE A 34 0.82 -5.82 -3.36
CA ILE A 34 1.88 -6.79 -3.66
C ILE A 34 2.56 -6.44 -4.99
N GLY A 35 3.89 -6.47 -4.99
CA GLY A 35 4.71 -6.26 -6.17
C GLY A 35 5.52 -4.98 -6.12
N HIS A 36 6.73 -5.06 -6.68
CA HIS A 36 7.59 -3.92 -6.89
C HIS A 36 8.35 -4.04 -8.22
N LYS A 37 8.59 -2.90 -8.90
CA LYS A 37 9.34 -2.86 -10.18
C LYS A 37 10.82 -3.26 -10.04
N ILE A 38 11.51 -2.68 -9.04
CA ILE A 38 12.97 -2.86 -8.83
C ILE A 38 13.33 -3.66 -7.56
N ARG A 39 12.66 -3.44 -6.43
CA ARG A 39 12.94 -4.09 -5.15
C ARG A 39 12.47 -5.55 -5.14
N THR A 40 13.14 -6.38 -4.33
CA THR A 40 12.91 -7.81 -4.22
C THR A 40 13.06 -8.26 -2.77
N SER A 41 12.83 -9.55 -2.48
CA SER A 41 13.10 -10.11 -1.15
C SER A 41 14.56 -9.97 -0.70
N LEU A 42 15.51 -10.02 -1.66
CA LEU A 42 16.95 -9.85 -1.41
C LEU A 42 17.37 -8.37 -1.32
N ASN A 43 16.61 -7.47 -1.95
CA ASN A 43 16.82 -6.02 -1.93
C ASN A 43 15.53 -5.31 -1.49
N PRO A 44 15.20 -5.35 -0.19
CA PRO A 44 13.92 -4.90 0.33
C PRO A 44 13.73 -3.38 0.24
N ASP A 45 12.47 -2.94 0.13
CA ASP A 45 12.12 -1.53 0.25
C ASP A 45 12.32 -1.05 1.69
N LYS A 46 13.27 -0.14 1.91
CA LYS A 46 13.59 0.42 3.22
C LYS A 46 12.40 1.10 3.89
N ARG A 47 11.46 1.68 3.14
CA ARG A 47 10.25 2.31 3.68
C ARG A 47 9.36 1.28 4.38
N VAL A 48 9.16 0.13 3.72
CA VAL A 48 8.41 -1.01 4.26
C VAL A 48 9.11 -1.56 5.51
N LEU A 49 10.44 -1.67 5.49
CA LEU A 49 11.20 -2.11 6.67
C LEU A 49 11.00 -1.19 7.88
N LEU A 50 11.04 0.12 7.68
CA LEU A 50 10.81 1.11 8.74
C LEU A 50 9.40 1.01 9.31
N LEU A 51 8.38 0.91 8.44
CA LEU A 51 6.99 0.73 8.85
C LEU A 51 6.78 -0.57 9.65
N ARG A 52 7.34 -1.69 9.17
CA ARG A 52 7.28 -2.98 9.87
C ARG A 52 7.94 -2.92 11.24
N LYS A 53 9.11 -2.28 11.33
CA LYS A 53 9.83 -2.09 12.60
C LYS A 53 8.98 -1.28 13.57
N PHE A 54 8.42 -0.15 13.12
CA PHE A 54 7.53 0.68 13.91
C PHE A 54 6.33 -0.13 14.43
N ALA A 55 5.61 -0.83 13.55
CA ALA A 55 4.43 -1.60 13.94
C ALA A 55 4.75 -2.67 14.99
N LYS A 56 5.84 -3.43 14.81
CA LYS A 56 6.27 -4.47 15.77
C LYS A 56 6.70 -3.90 17.13
N GLN A 57 7.23 -2.69 17.17
CA GLN A 57 7.73 -2.07 18.40
C GLN A 57 6.64 -1.36 19.19
N ASN A 58 5.61 -0.83 18.52
CA ASN A 58 4.66 0.11 19.12
C ASN A 58 3.23 -0.44 19.22
N LEU A 59 2.85 -1.43 18.40
CA LEU A 59 1.50 -1.98 18.40
C LEU A 59 1.44 -3.27 19.22
N LYS A 60 0.39 -3.41 20.04
CA LYS A 60 0.15 -4.62 20.84
C LYS A 60 -0.20 -5.83 19.97
N ALA A 61 -0.90 -5.60 18.86
CA ALA A 61 -1.29 -6.62 17.91
C ALA A 61 -1.13 -6.09 16.48
N THR A 62 -0.72 -6.99 15.57
CA THR A 62 -0.45 -6.67 14.16
C THR A 62 -1.12 -7.70 13.24
N ARG A 63 -2.42 -7.97 13.45
CA ARG A 63 -3.16 -9.03 12.75
C ARG A 63 -3.17 -8.80 11.24
N TYR A 64 -3.47 -7.60 10.79
CA TYR A 64 -3.58 -7.28 9.37
C TYR A 64 -2.21 -7.29 8.71
N LEU A 65 -1.19 -6.71 9.36
CA LEU A 65 0.19 -6.78 8.86
C LEU A 65 0.70 -8.23 8.79
N ASN A 66 0.43 -9.07 9.80
CA ASN A 66 0.85 -10.47 9.78
C ASN A 66 0.18 -11.25 8.65
N TYR A 67 -1.09 -10.99 8.38
CA TYR A 67 -1.78 -11.59 7.23
C TYR A 67 -1.16 -11.15 5.90
N ALA A 68 -0.92 -9.85 5.72
CA ALA A 68 -0.29 -9.32 4.51
C ALA A 68 1.12 -9.91 4.30
N LEU A 69 1.89 -10.11 5.38
CA LEU A 69 3.19 -10.76 5.32
C LEU A 69 3.08 -12.27 4.98
N ALA A 70 2.03 -12.95 5.44
CA ALA A 70 1.79 -14.34 5.06
C ALA A 70 1.41 -14.46 3.57
N VAL A 71 0.61 -13.54 3.05
CA VAL A 71 0.33 -13.42 1.60
C VAL A 71 1.64 -13.17 0.85
N GLU A 72 2.50 -12.26 1.32
CA GLU A 72 3.82 -12.00 0.74
C GLU A 72 4.69 -13.28 0.65
N GLN A 73 4.71 -14.11 1.71
CA GLN A 73 5.48 -15.35 1.70
C GLN A 73 5.01 -16.32 0.60
N GLU A 74 3.70 -16.42 0.39
CA GLU A 74 3.14 -17.25 -0.68
C GLU A 74 3.39 -16.66 -2.08
N THR A 75 3.32 -15.33 -2.23
CA THR A 75 3.58 -14.69 -3.53
C THR A 75 5.07 -14.71 -3.91
N LEU A 76 5.97 -14.67 -2.93
CA LEU A 76 7.42 -14.79 -3.14
C LEU A 76 7.83 -16.16 -3.70
N LYS A 77 7.06 -17.22 -3.42
CA LYS A 77 7.28 -18.55 -4.05
C LYS A 77 7.06 -18.51 -5.57
N LYS A 78 6.28 -17.56 -6.07
CA LYS A 78 5.99 -17.39 -7.51
C LYS A 78 7.04 -16.51 -8.18
N LYS A 79 7.40 -15.37 -7.56
CA LYS A 79 8.40 -14.44 -8.11
C LYS A 79 8.99 -13.55 -7.03
N ASN A 80 10.30 -13.32 -7.09
CA ASN A 80 11.08 -12.63 -6.05
C ASN A 80 10.75 -11.13 -5.87
N ASN A 81 10.06 -10.50 -6.82
CA ASN A 81 9.66 -9.10 -6.75
C ASN A 81 8.20 -8.90 -6.30
N LEU A 82 7.47 -9.99 -6.02
CA LEU A 82 6.12 -9.95 -5.45
C LEU A 82 6.19 -9.80 -3.92
N ILE A 83 6.85 -8.73 -3.48
CA ILE A 83 6.97 -8.31 -2.09
C ILE A 83 5.82 -7.38 -1.69
N LEU A 84 5.54 -7.26 -0.39
CA LEU A 84 4.63 -6.26 0.15
C LEU A 84 5.22 -4.86 -0.07
N ASN A 85 4.48 -4.01 -0.78
CA ASN A 85 4.90 -2.65 -1.09
C ASN A 85 4.53 -1.67 0.05
N VAL A 86 4.95 -0.41 -0.10
CA VAL A 86 4.74 0.62 0.91
C VAL A 86 3.25 0.94 1.13
N ASP A 87 2.44 0.90 0.07
CA ASP A 87 1.00 1.21 0.14
C ASP A 87 0.26 0.10 0.90
N GLY A 88 0.51 -1.16 0.55
CA GLY A 88 -0.05 -2.33 1.24
C GLY A 88 0.39 -2.42 2.70
N ALA A 89 1.67 -2.17 3.00
CA ALA A 89 2.16 -2.13 4.37
C ALA A 89 1.51 -1.00 5.19
N THR A 90 1.38 0.20 4.61
CA THR A 90 0.73 1.34 5.27
C THR A 90 -0.74 1.04 5.57
N ALA A 91 -1.46 0.49 4.60
CA ALA A 91 -2.88 0.15 4.76
C ALA A 91 -3.11 -0.91 5.85
N ALA A 92 -2.31 -1.99 5.85
CA ALA A 92 -2.41 -3.05 6.86
C ALA A 92 -2.08 -2.52 8.27
N ILE A 93 -1.03 -1.71 8.41
CA ILE A 93 -0.64 -1.11 9.70
C ILE A 93 -1.69 -0.10 10.17
N PHE A 94 -2.28 0.69 9.28
CA PHE A 94 -3.33 1.63 9.62
C PHE A 94 -4.55 0.91 10.22
N LEU A 95 -4.95 -0.23 9.64
CA LEU A 95 -6.00 -1.07 10.20
C LEU A 95 -5.62 -1.65 11.57
N ASP A 96 -4.37 -2.09 11.75
CA ASP A 96 -3.88 -2.56 13.04
C ASP A 96 -3.92 -1.45 14.12
N ILE A 97 -3.64 -0.20 13.74
CA ILE A 97 -3.76 0.97 14.61
C ILE A 97 -5.22 1.22 15.00
N LEU A 98 -6.13 1.24 14.03
CA LEU A 98 -7.56 1.43 14.29
C LEU A 98 -8.10 0.31 15.18
N LYS A 99 -7.70 -0.93 14.95
CA LYS A 99 -8.13 -2.08 15.76
C LYS A 99 -7.55 -2.10 17.16
N SER A 100 -6.36 -1.54 17.33
CA SER A 100 -5.73 -1.35 18.65
C SER A 100 -6.34 -0.17 19.43
N SER A 101 -7.12 0.68 18.76
CA SER A 101 -7.79 1.83 19.33
C SER A 101 -9.20 1.45 19.83
N ARG A 102 -9.95 2.43 20.37
CA ARG A 102 -11.29 2.20 20.96
C ARG A 102 -12.43 2.14 19.92
N PHE A 103 -12.12 1.90 18.64
CA PHE A 103 -13.13 1.81 17.58
C PHE A 103 -13.77 0.42 17.54
N THR A 104 -15.08 0.40 17.37
CA THR A 104 -15.85 -0.80 17.02
C THR A 104 -15.54 -1.25 15.60
N GLN A 105 -15.91 -2.48 15.25
CA GLN A 105 -15.68 -3.00 13.91
C GLN A 105 -16.43 -2.18 12.84
N THR A 106 -17.66 -1.74 13.14
CA THR A 106 -18.48 -0.93 12.24
C THR A 106 -17.86 0.44 11.99
N GLU A 107 -17.38 1.12 13.04
CA GLU A 107 -16.69 2.42 12.88
C GLU A 107 -15.42 2.31 12.03
N ILE A 108 -14.67 1.21 12.17
CA ILE A 108 -13.48 0.97 11.34
C ILE A 108 -13.87 0.84 9.86
N GLU A 109 -14.96 0.13 9.57
CA GLU A 109 -15.49 -0.03 8.21
C GLU A 109 -15.95 1.31 7.64
N GLU A 110 -16.70 2.10 8.41
CA GLU A 110 -17.12 3.45 8.01
C GLU A 110 -15.92 4.38 7.74
N ILE A 111 -14.88 4.35 8.57
CA ILE A 111 -13.64 5.15 8.37
C ILE A 111 -12.93 4.73 7.07
N VAL A 112 -12.87 3.43 6.80
CA VAL A 112 -12.25 2.88 5.60
C VAL A 112 -13.04 3.28 4.35
N ASP A 113 -14.36 3.12 4.39
CA ASP A 113 -15.28 3.40 3.29
C ASP A 113 -15.37 4.90 2.98
N ALA A 114 -15.28 5.76 4.01
CA ALA A 114 -15.14 7.20 3.86
C ALA A 114 -13.84 7.63 3.15
N GLY A 115 -12.90 6.70 2.94
CA GLY A 115 -11.67 6.96 2.18
C GLY A 115 -10.57 7.60 3.00
N MET A 116 -10.51 7.35 4.31
CA MET A 116 -9.49 7.94 5.20
C MET A 116 -8.05 7.70 4.72
N LEU A 117 -7.75 6.51 4.17
CA LEU A 117 -6.42 6.22 3.59
C LEU A 117 -6.09 7.08 2.36
N ASN A 118 -7.09 7.42 1.54
CA ASN A 118 -6.89 8.33 0.41
C ASN A 118 -6.56 9.74 0.93
N GLY A 119 -7.26 10.19 1.97
CA GLY A 119 -6.99 11.48 2.64
C GLY A 119 -5.57 11.52 3.24
N LEU A 120 -5.16 10.46 3.93
CA LEU A 120 -3.80 10.34 4.47
C LEU A 120 -2.74 10.42 3.36
N PHE A 121 -2.96 9.74 2.23
CA PHE A 121 -2.06 9.78 1.10
C PHE A 121 -1.99 11.19 0.48
N ALA A 122 -3.14 11.81 0.21
CA ALA A 122 -3.21 13.15 -0.36
C ALA A 122 -2.49 14.19 0.52
N LEU A 123 -2.76 14.16 1.84
CA LEU A 123 -2.08 15.02 2.81
C LEU A 123 -0.57 14.81 2.78
N SER A 124 -0.11 13.57 2.86
CA SER A 124 1.33 13.24 2.87
C SER A 124 2.03 13.65 1.57
N ARG A 125 1.37 13.49 0.42
CA ARG A 125 1.93 13.86 -0.88
C ARG A 125 1.93 15.37 -1.13
N SER A 126 0.99 16.12 -0.53
CA SER A 126 0.92 17.58 -0.65
C SER A 126 2.24 18.25 -0.26
N ILE A 127 2.93 17.74 0.77
CA ILE A 127 4.25 18.22 1.21
C ILE A 127 5.25 18.19 0.05
N GLY A 128 5.30 17.07 -0.68
CA GLY A 128 6.20 16.93 -1.83
C GLY A 128 5.79 17.78 -3.03
N ILE A 129 4.48 17.91 -3.28
CA ILE A 129 3.95 18.77 -4.35
C ILE A 129 4.33 20.23 -4.10
N ILE A 130 4.12 20.72 -2.88
CA ILE A 130 4.51 22.07 -2.46
C ILE A 130 6.02 22.24 -2.58
N GLY A 131 6.80 21.26 -2.10
CA GLY A 131 8.26 21.26 -2.21
C GLY A 131 8.73 21.40 -3.66
N HIS A 132 8.18 20.60 -4.58
CA HIS A 132 8.52 20.70 -6.00
C HIS A 132 8.10 22.04 -6.62
N ALA A 133 6.91 22.55 -6.29
CA ALA A 133 6.45 23.84 -6.81
C ALA A 133 7.38 24.99 -6.39
N LEU A 134 7.82 25.00 -5.13
CA LEU A 134 8.79 25.97 -4.62
C LEU A 134 10.18 25.78 -5.24
N ASP A 135 10.60 24.54 -5.46
CA ASP A 135 11.89 24.23 -6.07
C ASP A 135 11.97 24.71 -7.53
N GLN A 136 10.90 24.53 -8.32
CA GLN A 136 10.84 25.05 -9.69
C GLN A 136 10.94 26.59 -9.73
N LYS A 137 10.30 27.28 -8.77
CA LYS A 137 10.42 28.74 -8.62
C LYS A 137 11.85 29.15 -8.24
N ARG A 138 12.48 28.45 -7.29
CA ARG A 138 13.87 28.68 -6.86
C ARG A 138 14.86 28.50 -8.02
N LEU A 139 14.65 27.47 -8.84
CA LEU A 139 15.46 27.15 -10.02
C LEU A 139 15.14 28.03 -11.24
N LYS A 140 14.15 28.94 -11.14
CA LYS A 140 13.72 29.84 -12.23
C LYS A 140 13.40 29.08 -13.54
N GLN A 141 12.77 27.92 -13.41
CA GLN A 141 12.44 27.08 -14.57
C GLN A 141 11.43 27.79 -15.48
N GLY A 142 11.66 27.69 -16.80
CA GLY A 142 10.80 28.28 -17.82
C GLY A 142 9.51 27.49 -18.05
N LEU A 143 8.72 27.93 -19.03
CA LEU A 143 7.49 27.23 -19.42
C LEU A 143 7.82 25.87 -20.07
N TYR A 144 7.18 24.80 -19.59
CA TYR A 144 7.31 23.48 -20.19
C TYR A 144 6.42 23.33 -21.44
N ARG A 145 6.98 22.79 -22.52
CA ARG A 145 6.25 22.32 -23.71
C ARG A 145 6.71 20.89 -24.01
N HIS A 146 5.76 19.98 -24.13
CA HIS A 146 6.05 18.58 -24.41
C HIS A 146 6.57 18.39 -25.85
N ALA A 147 7.53 17.47 -26.02
CA ALA A 147 8.20 17.23 -27.29
C ALA A 147 7.26 16.46 -28.24
N TRP A 148 7.27 16.82 -29.52
CA TRP A 148 6.34 16.24 -30.51
C TRP A 148 6.66 14.80 -30.88
N ASP A 149 7.91 14.40 -30.80
CA ASP A 149 8.39 13.04 -31.06
C ASP A 149 7.95 12.03 -29.98
N ASP A 150 7.55 12.50 -28.79
CA ASP A 150 6.95 11.70 -27.72
C ASP A 150 5.41 11.65 -27.82
N ILE A 151 4.82 12.24 -28.86
CA ILE A 151 3.38 12.24 -29.12
C ILE A 151 3.09 11.42 -30.39
N LEU A 152 2.41 10.29 -30.22
CA LEU A 152 1.86 9.55 -31.35
C LEU A 152 0.61 10.25 -31.87
N TYR A 153 0.72 10.89 -33.03
CA TYR A 153 -0.42 11.41 -33.78
C TYR A 153 -0.96 10.29 -34.68
N MET A 154 -2.13 9.75 -34.35
CA MET A 154 -2.88 8.78 -35.17
C MET A 154 -4.06 9.45 -35.86
#